data_AF-A0A9D2F0E4-F1
#
_entry.id   AF-A0A9D2F0E4-F1
#
_cell.length_a   1.000
_cell.length_b   1.000
_cell.length_c   1.000
_cell.angle_alpha   90.00
_cell.angle_beta   90.00
_cell.angle_gamma   90.00
#
_symmetry.space_group_name_H-M   'P 1'
#
loop_
_entity.id
_entity.type
_entity.pdbx_description
1 polymer ?
#
loop_
_entity_poly.entity_id
_entity_poly.type
_entity_poly.pdbx_seq_one_letter_code
_entity_poly.pdbx_strand_id
1 'polypeptide(L)'
;MQSYPFTSQVTYDEQGLPLYDRAVDSEFLRAVFAAYFSDGIFYKPTNALQVVAGTGLQVQVNPGICHIRGAMGIETETRTLTLEAAGTLPRIDTVVARLDLSLAVRSIELYIVKGTPSSTPQRPALTRDATIWELGLADIAVAANASTITQSSITDTRLDTERCGVVAQTIGSLDTAPYFAQLTTAIAEHQEEAEAQIAALQAAIAAVEGDTAWMLKALYDTKNRGTDVYDYADDTAETHANAVAAKYEAKLSLDGWVASTSEGQANGYTLAQEVALTAVTPGAPTVTEDSEFLTGCGYEPTSVAATDEILDEVLAIVNAGVTRSLDGGKVRTVVKEKPSAEIVVNWVIRTEVSSNG
;
A
#
# COMPACT_ATOMS: atom_id res chain seq x y z
N MET A 1 -33.91 24.15 20.31
CA MET A 1 -33.30 25.02 19.30
C MET A 1 -34.08 26.33 19.30
N GLN A 2 -33.40 27.46 19.50
CA GLN A 2 -34.00 28.77 19.29
C GLN A 2 -33.82 29.13 17.81
N SER A 3 -34.87 29.61 17.14
CA SER A 3 -34.89 29.82 15.70
C SER A 3 -35.11 31.30 15.38
N TYR A 4 -34.31 31.86 14.47
CA TYR A 4 -34.28 33.30 14.12
C TYR A 4 -33.75 33.50 12.69
N PRO A 5 -34.17 34.55 11.95
CA PRO A 5 -35.22 35.50 12.28
C PRO A 5 -36.62 34.99 11.93
N PHE A 6 -37.57 35.15 12.85
CA PHE A 6 -39.01 34.93 12.59
C PHE A 6 -39.82 36.11 13.13
N THR A 7 -40.88 36.48 12.42
CA THR A 7 -41.78 37.56 12.84
C THR A 7 -42.45 37.21 14.17
N SER A 8 -42.47 38.16 15.11
CA SER A 8 -43.22 38.05 16.36
C SER A 8 -44.71 38.32 16.10
N GLN A 9 -45.58 37.60 16.80
CA GLN A 9 -46.99 37.94 16.86
C GLN A 9 -47.20 39.05 17.90
N VAL A 10 -47.91 40.09 17.49
CA VAL A 10 -48.19 41.25 18.34
C VAL A 10 -49.57 41.10 18.95
N THR A 11 -49.62 41.11 20.28
CA THR A 11 -50.84 41.29 21.07
C THR A 11 -50.80 42.65 21.76
N TYR A 12 -51.91 43.10 22.35
CA TYR A 12 -51.97 44.41 23.03
C TYR A 12 -52.44 44.21 24.47
N ASP A 13 -51.79 44.89 25.42
CA ASP A 13 -52.23 44.91 26.82
C ASP A 13 -53.43 45.84 27.07
N GLU A 14 -53.91 45.91 28.30
CA GLU A 14 -55.03 46.77 28.71
C GLU A 14 -54.75 48.28 28.53
N GLN A 15 -53.48 48.66 28.40
CA GLN A 15 -53.02 50.03 28.15
C GLN A 15 -52.78 50.31 26.66
N GLY A 16 -53.02 49.33 25.78
CA GLY A 16 -52.81 49.45 24.34
C GLY A 16 -51.34 49.38 23.91
N LEU A 17 -50.44 48.93 24.78
CA LEU A 17 -49.03 48.72 24.44
C LEU A 17 -48.85 47.35 23.77
N PRO A 18 -47.99 47.27 22.73
CA PRO A 18 -47.72 46.02 22.04
C PRO A 18 -46.93 45.06 22.95
N LEU A 19 -47.46 43.86 23.11
CA LEU A 19 -46.84 42.70 23.73
C LEU A 19 -46.37 41.74 22.65
N TYR A 20 -45.06 41.53 22.58
CA TYR A 20 -44.41 40.63 21.63
C TYR A 20 -44.22 39.25 22.25
N ASP A 21 -44.64 38.19 21.54
CA ASP A 21 -44.48 36.79 21.98
C ASP A 21 -43.03 36.27 21.91
N ARG A 22 -42.15 36.99 21.19
CA ARG A 22 -40.75 36.61 20.95
C ARG A 22 -39.82 37.78 21.25
N ALA A 23 -39.41 37.88 22.52
CA ALA A 23 -38.32 38.78 22.90
C ALA A 23 -36.97 38.13 22.55
N VAL A 24 -36.12 38.86 21.83
CA VAL A 24 -34.74 38.46 21.55
C VAL A 24 -33.83 39.24 22.50
N ASP A 25 -33.05 38.52 23.32
CA ASP A 25 -32.09 39.15 24.20
C ASP A 25 -30.75 39.43 23.48
N SER A 26 -29.91 40.24 24.14
CA SER A 26 -28.60 40.59 23.60
C SER A 26 -27.65 39.39 23.54
N GLU A 27 -27.83 38.38 24.40
CA GLU A 27 -26.99 37.18 24.41
C GLU A 27 -27.22 36.34 23.15
N PHE A 28 -28.48 36.11 22.79
CA PHE A 28 -28.85 35.43 21.55
C PHE A 28 -28.34 36.18 20.32
N LEU A 29 -28.55 37.50 20.27
CA LEU A 29 -28.10 38.30 19.13
C LEU A 29 -26.57 38.28 18.98
N ARG A 30 -25.83 38.30 20.09
CA ARG A 30 -24.37 38.12 20.09
C ARG A 30 -23.97 36.73 19.58
N ALA A 31 -24.67 35.67 19.98
CA ALA A 31 -24.40 34.34 19.46
C ALA A 31 -24.58 34.27 17.93
N VAL A 32 -25.59 34.95 17.39
CA VAL A 32 -25.79 35.09 15.94
C VAL A 32 -24.62 35.84 15.29
N PHE A 33 -24.18 36.96 15.83
CA PHE A 33 -23.05 37.70 15.27
C PHE A 33 -21.71 36.95 15.37
N ALA A 34 -21.49 36.21 16.45
CA ALA A 34 -20.32 35.35 16.61
C ALA A 34 -20.28 34.21 15.57
N ALA A 35 -21.41 33.82 14.99
CA ALA A 35 -21.45 32.88 13.87
C ALA A 35 -21.00 33.52 12.55
N TYR A 36 -21.14 34.84 12.39
CA TYR A 36 -20.78 35.57 11.16
C TYR A 36 -19.37 36.17 11.17
N PHE A 37 -18.86 36.49 12.36
CA PHE A 37 -17.61 37.24 12.54
C PHE A 37 -16.75 36.58 13.61
N SER A 38 -15.47 36.37 13.31
CA SER A 38 -14.50 35.98 14.33
C SER A 38 -14.23 37.13 15.31
N ASP A 39 -13.65 36.81 16.46
CA ASP A 39 -13.12 37.84 17.36
C ASP A 39 -11.93 38.56 16.68
N GLY A 40 -11.85 39.87 16.85
CA GLY A 40 -10.77 40.68 16.29
C GLY A 40 -11.17 42.12 15.99
N ILE A 41 -10.34 42.81 15.21
CA ILE A 41 -10.65 44.15 14.70
C ILE A 41 -11.05 44.15 13.23
N PHE A 42 -11.92 45.08 12.85
CA PHE A 42 -12.19 45.35 11.44
C PHE A 42 -11.04 46.20 10.88
N TYR A 43 -10.14 45.56 10.14
CA TYR A 43 -8.90 46.16 9.63
C TYR A 43 -9.09 47.16 8.47
N LYS A 44 -10.32 47.65 8.26
CA LYS A 44 -10.65 48.64 7.22
C LYS A 44 -11.28 49.87 7.88
N PRO A 45 -10.66 51.07 7.79
CA PRO A 45 -9.36 51.37 7.16
C PRO A 45 -8.17 50.73 7.90
N THR A 46 -6.98 50.69 7.29
CA THR A 46 -5.79 49.98 7.84
C THR A 46 -5.30 50.52 9.19
N ASN A 47 -5.64 51.77 9.51
CA ASN A 47 -5.36 52.41 10.79
C ASN A 47 -6.48 52.20 11.83
N ALA A 48 -7.48 51.34 11.57
CA ALA A 48 -8.57 51.08 12.49
C ALA A 48 -8.06 50.57 13.83
N LEU A 49 -8.45 51.25 14.92
CA LEU A 49 -8.00 50.97 16.30
C LEU A 49 -6.47 50.90 16.45
N GLN A 50 -5.73 51.54 15.55
CA GLN A 50 -4.28 51.61 15.64
C GLN A 50 -3.87 52.47 16.83
N VAL A 51 -2.92 51.97 17.63
CA VAL A 51 -2.31 52.73 18.71
C VAL A 51 -1.10 53.51 18.19
N VAL A 52 -1.11 54.83 18.38
CA VAL A 52 -0.04 55.75 18.00
C VAL A 52 0.42 56.54 19.22
N ALA A 53 1.66 57.04 19.17
CA ALA A 53 2.22 57.82 20.27
C ALA A 53 1.51 59.18 20.39
N GLY A 54 1.13 59.53 21.62
CA GLY A 54 0.58 60.84 21.97
C GLY A 54 1.65 61.80 22.49
N THR A 55 1.24 62.80 23.28
CA THR A 55 2.16 63.73 23.93
C THR A 55 2.48 63.27 25.35
N GLY A 56 3.76 63.24 25.74
CA GLY A 56 4.17 62.77 27.06
C GLY A 56 3.96 61.27 27.23
N LEU A 57 3.48 60.84 28.40
CA LEU A 57 3.11 59.45 28.70
C LEU A 57 1.69 59.14 28.24
N GLN A 58 1.37 59.45 26.99
CA GLN A 58 0.05 59.22 26.41
C GLN A 58 0.17 58.45 25.11
N VAL A 59 -0.85 57.65 24.82
CA VAL A 59 -1.07 57.00 23.53
C VAL A 59 -2.46 57.34 23.02
N GLN A 60 -2.59 57.34 21.70
CA GLN A 60 -3.84 57.62 21.02
C GLN A 60 -4.28 56.38 20.24
N VAL A 61 -5.55 56.02 20.38
CA VAL A 61 -6.18 54.94 19.63
C VAL A 61 -7.03 55.57 18.55
N ASN A 62 -6.74 55.25 17.29
CA ASN A 62 -7.49 55.77 16.15
C ASN A 62 -8.91 55.18 16.09
N PRO A 63 -9.86 55.88 15.43
CA PRO A 63 -11.22 55.37 15.21
C PRO A 63 -11.21 53.99 14.55
N GLY A 64 -12.20 53.16 14.88
CA GLY A 64 -12.34 51.83 14.30
C GLY A 64 -13.36 50.97 15.02
N ILE A 65 -13.49 49.73 14.56
CA ILE A 65 -14.49 48.79 15.08
C ILE A 65 -13.79 47.51 15.51
N CYS A 66 -14.16 47.00 16.67
CA CYS A 66 -13.78 45.67 17.14
C CYS A 66 -15.02 44.79 17.30
N HIS A 67 -14.81 43.49 17.13
CA HIS A 67 -15.80 42.45 17.38
C HIS A 67 -15.25 41.49 18.44
N ILE A 68 -15.98 41.35 19.54
CA ILE A 68 -15.59 40.55 20.69
C ILE A 68 -16.78 39.73 21.15
N ARG A 69 -16.70 38.40 21.00
CA ARG A 69 -17.71 37.43 21.44
C ARG A 69 -19.13 37.85 21.04
N GLY A 70 -19.32 38.24 19.78
CA GLY A 70 -20.62 38.65 19.23
C GLY A 70 -21.02 40.11 19.50
N ALA A 71 -20.30 40.82 20.37
CA ALA A 71 -20.53 42.24 20.66
C ALA A 71 -19.59 43.11 19.82
N MET A 72 -20.04 44.30 19.44
CA MET A 72 -19.26 45.26 18.65
C MET A 72 -18.95 46.51 19.46
N GLY A 73 -17.68 46.89 19.47
CA GLY A 73 -17.23 48.18 20.00
C GLY A 73 -16.91 49.10 18.83
N ILE A 74 -17.52 50.29 18.79
CA ILE A 74 -17.32 51.29 17.74
C ILE A 74 -16.71 52.52 18.39
N GLU A 75 -15.48 52.84 18.00
CA GLU A 75 -14.80 54.07 18.40
C GLU A 75 -14.84 55.03 17.21
N THR A 76 -15.58 56.13 17.35
CA THR A 76 -15.81 57.10 16.26
C THR A 76 -14.75 58.18 16.19
N GLU A 77 -14.07 58.46 17.30
CA GLU A 77 -13.06 59.53 17.42
C GLU A 77 -11.75 58.99 17.97
N THR A 78 -10.65 59.71 17.77
CA THR A 78 -9.36 59.30 18.34
C THR A 78 -9.41 59.42 19.86
N ARG A 79 -9.24 58.31 20.57
CA ARG A 79 -9.24 58.29 22.03
C ARG A 79 -7.83 58.38 22.58
N THR A 80 -7.63 59.26 23.56
CA THR A 80 -6.34 59.39 24.24
C THR A 80 -6.35 58.62 25.56
N LEU A 81 -5.37 57.75 25.76
CA LEU A 81 -5.16 56.99 26.98
C LEU A 81 -3.84 57.44 27.63
N THR A 82 -3.89 57.73 28.92
CA THR A 82 -2.73 58.17 29.69
C THR A 82 -2.13 56.98 30.43
N LEU A 83 -0.84 56.75 30.24
CA LEU A 83 -0.09 55.73 30.98
C LEU A 83 0.24 56.24 32.37
N GLU A 84 0.27 55.33 33.34
CA GLU A 84 0.82 55.64 34.66
C GLU A 84 2.31 55.99 34.59
N ALA A 85 2.79 56.79 35.54
CA ALA A 85 4.19 57.21 35.59
C ALA A 85 5.17 56.02 35.52
N ALA A 86 6.28 56.22 34.80
CA ALA A 86 7.34 55.23 34.73
C ALA A 86 8.03 55.08 36.10
N GLY A 87 8.36 53.84 36.46
CA GLY A 87 9.12 53.54 37.66
C GLY A 87 10.62 53.49 37.40
N THR A 88 11.37 52.95 38.36
CA THR A 88 12.83 52.75 38.26
C THR A 88 13.23 51.56 37.39
N LEU A 89 12.30 50.64 37.10
CA LEU A 89 12.50 49.48 36.22
C LEU A 89 11.58 49.60 34.99
N PRO A 90 12.02 49.09 33.82
CA PRO A 90 11.18 49.08 32.63
C PRO A 90 10.01 48.10 32.78
N ARG A 91 8.94 48.32 32.02
CA ARG A 91 7.76 47.45 31.94
C ARG A 91 7.14 47.50 30.55
N ILE A 92 6.26 46.55 30.24
CA ILE A 92 5.44 46.57 29.04
C ILE A 92 3.98 46.72 29.46
N ASP A 93 3.33 47.79 29.02
CA ASP A 93 1.90 48.00 29.24
C ASP A 93 1.15 47.62 27.95
N THR A 94 0.00 46.94 28.02
CA THR A 94 -0.78 46.55 26.83
C THR A 94 -2.04 47.40 26.72
N VAL A 95 -2.30 47.99 25.55
CA VAL A 95 -3.60 48.58 25.24
C VAL A 95 -4.54 47.48 24.79
N VAL A 96 -5.68 47.35 25.48
CA VAL A 96 -6.68 46.31 25.20
C VAL A 96 -8.03 46.92 24.90
N ALA A 97 -8.78 46.26 24.01
CA ALA A 97 -10.23 46.39 23.95
C ALA A 97 -10.83 45.32 24.84
N ARG A 98 -11.51 45.72 25.91
CA ARG A 98 -12.10 44.83 26.91
C ARG A 98 -13.61 44.82 26.76
N LEU A 99 -14.18 43.65 26.48
CA LEU A 99 -15.58 43.37 26.72
C LEU A 99 -15.78 43.05 28.20
N ASP A 100 -16.68 43.76 28.86
CA ASP A 100 -17.08 43.48 30.24
C ASP A 100 -18.60 43.26 30.29
N LEU A 101 -18.99 42.02 30.63
CA LEU A 101 -20.38 41.59 30.72
C LEU A 101 -20.97 41.72 32.13
N SER A 102 -20.20 42.23 33.10
CA SER A 102 -20.71 42.48 34.45
C SER A 102 -21.88 43.47 34.38
N LEU A 103 -22.93 43.22 35.17
CA LEU A 103 -24.18 44.01 35.12
C LEU A 103 -23.97 45.52 35.32
N ALA A 104 -22.90 45.90 36.01
CA ALA A 104 -22.52 47.29 36.28
C ALA A 104 -21.91 48.00 35.07
N VAL A 105 -21.26 47.28 34.15
CA VAL A 105 -20.50 47.86 33.03
C VAL A 105 -21.21 47.62 31.70
N ARG A 106 -21.37 46.34 31.29
CA ARG A 106 -22.04 45.92 30.04
C ARG A 106 -21.58 46.72 28.81
N SER A 107 -20.27 46.88 28.63
CA SER A 107 -19.69 47.65 27.52
C SER A 107 -18.39 47.05 26.98
N ILE A 108 -17.99 47.50 25.78
CA ILE A 108 -16.64 47.32 25.26
C ILE A 108 -15.92 48.64 25.40
N GLU A 109 -14.79 48.65 26.11
CA GLU A 109 -14.03 49.85 26.42
C GLU A 109 -12.54 49.62 26.24
N LEU A 110 -11.81 50.72 25.99
CA LEU A 110 -10.35 50.69 25.80
C LEU A 110 -9.64 50.93 27.13
N TYR A 111 -8.74 50.01 27.50
CA TYR A 111 -7.98 50.07 28.75
C TYR A 111 -6.49 49.90 28.49
N ILE A 112 -5.68 50.37 29.44
CA ILE A 112 -4.26 50.03 29.54
C ILE A 112 -4.11 49.00 30.66
N VAL A 113 -3.69 47.79 30.30
CA VAL A 113 -3.26 46.77 31.26
C VAL A 113 -1.80 47.02 31.59
N LYS A 114 -1.56 47.45 32.83
CA LYS A 114 -0.21 47.76 33.32
C LYS A 114 0.62 46.48 33.49
N GLY A 115 1.84 46.50 32.97
CA GLY A 115 2.80 45.42 33.18
C GLY A 115 3.52 45.48 34.51
N THR A 116 4.16 44.36 34.85
CA THR A 116 5.00 44.27 36.04
C THR A 116 6.40 44.82 35.74
N PRO A 117 6.91 45.81 36.50
CA PRO A 117 8.27 46.32 36.33
C PRO A 117 9.33 45.23 36.56
N SER A 118 10.27 45.08 35.63
CA SER A 118 11.31 44.04 35.66
C SER A 118 12.50 44.45 34.78
N SER A 119 13.71 43.94 35.06
CA SER A 119 14.86 44.10 34.16
C SER A 119 14.66 43.43 32.79
N THR A 120 13.79 42.42 32.73
CA THR A 120 13.38 41.72 31.50
C THR A 120 11.85 41.75 31.41
N PRO A 121 11.26 42.90 31.05
CA PRO A 121 9.82 43.09 31.12
C PRO A 121 9.09 42.14 30.18
N GLN A 122 7.96 41.60 30.65
CA GLN A 122 7.11 40.69 29.90
C GLN A 122 5.78 41.37 29.60
N ARG A 123 5.20 41.03 28.45
CA ARG A 123 3.88 41.53 28.06
C ARG A 123 2.80 40.97 29.00
N PRO A 124 1.84 41.79 29.46
CA PRO A 124 0.69 41.33 30.23
C PRO A 124 -0.09 40.22 29.52
N ALA A 125 -0.55 39.26 30.32
CA ALA A 125 -1.52 38.27 29.88
C ALA A 125 -2.89 38.93 29.69
N LEU A 126 -3.61 38.53 28.64
CA LEU A 126 -4.98 39.00 28.39
C LEU A 126 -5.96 38.22 29.25
N THR A 127 -6.93 38.92 29.82
CA THR A 127 -8.05 38.34 30.57
C THR A 127 -9.10 37.85 29.58
N ARG A 128 -9.35 36.54 29.60
CA ARG A 128 -10.26 35.86 28.67
C ARG A 128 -11.07 34.82 29.42
N ASP A 129 -12.09 35.29 30.14
CA ASP A 129 -13.01 34.48 30.91
C ASP A 129 -14.48 34.69 30.45
N ALA A 130 -15.45 34.19 31.23
CA ALA A 130 -16.86 34.25 30.89
C ALA A 130 -17.47 35.67 31.01
N THR A 131 -16.86 36.54 31.81
CA THR A 131 -17.36 37.90 32.07
C THR A 131 -16.51 38.96 31.36
N ILE A 132 -15.19 38.77 31.36
CA ILE A 132 -14.22 39.69 30.77
C ILE A 132 -13.51 39.02 29.61
N TRP A 133 -13.50 39.68 28.46
CA TRP A 133 -12.74 39.23 27.29
C TRP A 133 -11.95 40.36 26.66
N GLU A 134 -10.64 40.17 26.55
CA GLU A 134 -9.72 41.18 26.06
C GLU A 134 -9.08 40.83 24.71
N LEU A 135 -9.01 41.83 23.84
CA LEU A 135 -8.17 41.83 22.63
C LEU A 135 -7.01 42.80 22.83
N GLY A 136 -5.77 42.34 22.62
CA GLY A 136 -4.57 43.17 22.73
C GLY A 136 -4.31 43.95 21.44
N LEU A 137 -4.47 45.27 21.46
CA LEU A 137 -4.27 46.14 20.29
C LEU A 137 -2.81 46.50 20.07
N ALA A 138 -2.08 46.86 21.13
CA ALA A 138 -0.66 47.15 21.05
C ALA A 138 0.03 46.97 22.41
N ASP A 139 1.32 46.69 22.38
CA ASP A 139 2.19 46.67 23.55
C ASP A 139 3.08 47.91 23.56
N ILE A 140 3.21 48.54 24.72
CA ILE A 140 3.95 49.77 24.94
C ILE A 140 5.12 49.49 25.87
N ALA A 141 6.33 49.59 25.35
CA ALA A 141 7.55 49.50 26.14
C ALA A 141 7.76 50.82 26.91
N VAL A 142 7.54 50.79 28.22
CA VAL A 142 7.80 51.92 29.11
C VAL A 142 9.19 51.75 29.71
N ALA A 143 10.15 52.55 29.25
CA ALA A 143 11.51 52.55 29.78
C ALA A 143 11.55 53.08 31.23
N ALA A 144 12.59 52.71 31.97
CA ALA A 144 12.82 53.24 33.31
C ALA A 144 12.93 54.77 33.28
N ASN A 145 12.21 55.45 34.18
CA ASN A 145 12.14 56.91 34.28
C ASN A 145 11.70 57.62 32.98
N ALA A 146 10.99 56.93 32.08
CA ALA A 146 10.45 57.55 30.87
C ALA A 146 9.46 58.68 31.21
N SER A 147 9.61 59.82 30.52
CA SER A 147 8.68 60.96 30.60
C SER A 147 7.87 61.14 29.31
N THR A 148 8.24 60.42 28.24
CA THR A 148 7.58 60.43 26.94
C THR A 148 7.53 59.02 26.37
N ILE A 149 6.47 58.71 25.63
CA ILE A 149 6.37 57.51 24.80
C ILE A 149 6.56 57.91 23.34
N THR A 150 7.46 57.23 22.64
CA THR A 150 7.70 57.44 21.21
C THR A 150 7.00 56.34 20.39
N GLN A 151 6.79 56.58 19.10
CA GLN A 151 6.19 55.58 18.22
C GLN A 151 7.00 54.27 18.17
N SER A 152 8.33 54.35 18.31
CA SER A 152 9.21 53.18 18.36
C SER A 152 9.05 52.32 19.61
N SER A 153 8.41 52.86 20.65
CA SER A 153 8.11 52.15 21.89
C SER A 153 6.81 51.35 21.80
N ILE A 154 6.05 51.51 20.72
CA ILE A 154 4.74 50.87 20.51
C ILE A 154 4.91 49.74 19.51
N THR A 155 4.57 48.53 19.93
CA THR A 155 4.51 47.33 19.09
C THR A 155 3.05 47.03 18.79
N ASP A 156 2.68 47.09 17.51
CA ASP A 156 1.31 46.80 17.06
C ASP A 156 1.02 45.29 17.14
N THR A 157 -0.06 44.91 17.81
CA THR A 157 -0.44 43.49 18.01
C THR A 157 -1.78 43.16 17.35
N ARG A 158 -2.33 44.08 16.54
CA ARG A 158 -3.64 43.90 15.89
C ARG A 158 -3.68 42.70 14.94
N LEU A 159 -2.56 42.41 14.29
CA LEU A 159 -2.41 41.28 13.35
C LEU A 159 -1.95 39.98 14.03
N ASP A 160 -1.64 40.01 15.32
CA ASP A 160 -1.29 38.83 16.11
C ASP A 160 -2.58 38.05 16.44
N THR A 161 -2.76 36.88 15.82
CA THR A 161 -3.97 36.05 15.95
C THR A 161 -4.17 35.49 17.34
N GLU A 162 -3.11 35.37 18.16
CA GLU A 162 -3.25 34.89 19.53
C GLU A 162 -3.81 35.98 20.46
N ARG A 163 -3.62 37.26 20.12
CA ARG A 163 -4.00 38.41 20.97
C ARG A 163 -5.20 39.20 20.50
N CYS A 164 -5.28 39.50 19.22
CA CYS A 164 -6.36 40.28 18.65
C CYS A 164 -6.91 39.60 17.41
N GLY A 165 -6.09 39.52 16.35
CA GLY A 165 -6.52 39.06 15.05
C GLY A 165 -7.40 40.08 14.31
N VAL A 166 -7.59 39.80 13.02
CA VAL A 166 -8.52 40.52 12.16
C VAL A 166 -9.84 39.77 12.11
N VAL A 167 -10.95 40.49 12.06
CA VAL A 167 -12.27 39.89 11.87
C VAL A 167 -12.29 39.20 10.50
N ALA A 168 -12.33 37.87 10.51
CA ALA A 168 -12.62 37.05 9.34
C ALA A 168 -14.14 36.89 9.22
N GLN A 169 -14.66 37.03 8.00
CA GLN A 169 -16.04 36.67 7.69
C GLN A 169 -16.09 35.15 7.48
N THR A 170 -17.10 34.47 8.02
CA THR A 170 -17.24 32.99 8.06
C THR A 170 -17.30 32.27 6.70
N ILE A 171 -17.09 32.96 5.58
CA ILE A 171 -16.96 32.32 4.27
C ILE A 171 -15.65 31.50 4.18
N GLY A 172 -14.72 31.63 5.14
CA GLY A 172 -13.35 31.15 4.99
C GLY A 172 -12.97 29.77 5.58
N SER A 173 -13.65 29.23 6.59
CA SER A 173 -13.20 27.97 7.20
C SER A 173 -14.34 27.13 7.75
N LEU A 174 -14.71 26.11 7.00
CA LEU A 174 -15.51 25.00 7.51
C LEU A 174 -14.59 24.17 8.43
N ASP A 175 -14.97 24.03 9.70
CA ASP A 175 -14.34 23.04 10.57
C ASP A 175 -14.75 21.64 10.09
N THR A 176 -13.85 21.00 9.35
CA THR A 176 -14.06 19.67 8.75
C THR A 176 -13.57 18.55 9.66
N ALA A 177 -12.93 18.87 10.79
CA ALA A 177 -12.46 17.88 11.76
C ALA A 177 -13.54 16.89 12.22
N PRO A 178 -14.79 17.31 12.58
CA PRO A 178 -15.82 16.34 12.99
C PRO A 178 -16.25 15.42 11.84
N TYR A 179 -16.28 15.93 10.60
CA TYR A 179 -16.60 15.13 9.42
C TYR A 179 -15.51 14.11 9.11
N PHE A 180 -14.24 14.49 9.23
CA PHE A 180 -13.12 13.56 9.08
C PHE A 180 -13.11 12.50 10.17
N ALA A 181 -13.41 12.84 11.43
CA ALA A 181 -13.52 11.86 12.52
C ALA A 181 -14.63 10.83 12.27
N GLN A 182 -15.76 11.27 11.73
CA GLN A 182 -16.85 10.37 11.34
C GLN A 182 -16.41 9.43 10.20
N LEU A 183 -15.76 9.96 9.16
CA LEU A 183 -15.26 9.17 8.05
C LEU A 183 -14.22 8.14 8.48
N THR A 184 -13.28 8.51 9.36
CA THR A 184 -12.27 7.55 9.85
C THR A 184 -12.91 6.42 10.65
N THR A 185 -13.95 6.73 11.44
CA THR A 185 -14.71 5.70 12.19
C THR A 185 -15.41 4.74 11.23
N ALA A 186 -16.12 5.26 10.22
CA ALA A 186 -16.81 4.44 9.23
C ALA A 186 -15.85 3.57 8.39
N ILE A 187 -14.66 4.08 8.05
CA ILE A 187 -13.63 3.31 7.34
C ILE A 187 -13.11 2.17 8.23
N ALA A 188 -12.88 2.42 9.52
CA ALA A 188 -12.42 1.38 10.45
C ALA A 188 -13.47 0.27 10.62
N GLU A 189 -14.75 0.62 10.78
CA GLU A 189 -15.86 -0.35 10.87
C GLU A 189 -15.93 -1.23 9.61
N HIS A 190 -15.86 -0.63 8.41
CA HIS A 190 -15.85 -1.40 7.16
C HIS A 190 -14.60 -2.25 6.97
N GLN A 191 -13.44 -1.83 7.50
CA GLN A 191 -12.23 -2.64 7.49
C GLN A 191 -12.38 -3.89 8.36
N GLU A 192 -12.93 -3.75 9.58
CA GLU A 192 -13.20 -4.89 10.46
C GLU A 192 -14.21 -5.87 9.83
N GLU A 193 -15.27 -5.36 9.20
CA GLU A 193 -16.24 -6.19 8.46
C GLU A 193 -15.58 -6.94 7.29
N ALA A 194 -14.72 -6.26 6.52
CA ALA A 194 -14.00 -6.87 5.41
C ALA A 194 -13.02 -7.96 5.89
N GLU A 195 -12.29 -7.72 6.97
CA GLU A 195 -11.41 -8.71 7.58
C GLU A 195 -12.19 -9.93 8.09
N ALA A 196 -13.36 -9.72 8.72
CA ALA A 196 -14.24 -10.80 9.13
C ALA A 196 -14.77 -11.63 7.94
N GLN A 197 -15.13 -10.97 6.82
CA GLN A 197 -15.56 -11.66 5.60
C GLN A 197 -14.41 -12.44 4.95
N ILE A 198 -13.20 -11.89 4.91
CA ILE A 198 -12.02 -12.57 4.39
C ILE A 198 -11.72 -13.82 5.24
N ALA A 199 -11.74 -13.69 6.57
CA ALA A 199 -11.55 -14.83 7.46
C ALA A 199 -12.62 -15.92 7.26
N ALA A 200 -13.88 -15.53 7.08
CA ALA A 200 -14.96 -16.47 6.78
C ALA A 200 -14.79 -17.17 5.43
N LEU A 201 -14.36 -16.45 4.39
CA LEU A 201 -14.07 -17.03 3.07
C LEU A 201 -12.88 -17.98 3.12
N GLN A 202 -11.80 -17.62 3.84
CA GLN A 202 -10.66 -18.50 4.05
C GLN A 202 -11.06 -19.80 4.76
N ALA A 203 -11.91 -19.71 5.77
CA ALA A 203 -12.44 -20.89 6.45
C ALA A 203 -13.30 -21.77 5.53
N ALA A 204 -14.13 -21.16 4.67
CA ALA A 204 -14.92 -21.89 3.69
C ALA A 204 -14.06 -22.59 2.64
N ILE A 205 -13.00 -21.94 2.14
CA ILE A 205 -12.04 -22.55 1.21
C ILE A 205 -11.34 -23.74 1.85
N ALA A 206 -10.82 -23.59 3.08
CA ALA A 206 -10.15 -24.68 3.79
C ALA A 206 -11.07 -25.89 4.02
N ALA A 207 -12.36 -25.65 4.29
CA ALA A 207 -13.34 -26.72 4.40
C ALA A 207 -13.56 -27.46 3.07
N VAL A 208 -13.70 -26.72 1.96
CA VAL A 208 -13.84 -27.33 0.62
C VAL A 208 -12.58 -28.09 0.21
N GLU A 209 -11.39 -27.56 0.47
CA GLU A 209 -10.12 -28.24 0.18
C GLU A 209 -9.97 -29.51 1.00
N GLY A 210 -10.29 -29.47 2.30
CA GLY A 210 -10.33 -30.66 3.15
C GLY A 210 -11.33 -31.69 2.64
N ASP A 211 -12.52 -31.25 2.24
CA ASP A 211 -13.56 -32.15 1.80
C ASP A 211 -13.27 -32.77 0.42
N THR A 212 -12.75 -31.98 -0.51
CA THR A 212 -12.33 -32.47 -1.82
C THR A 212 -11.13 -33.40 -1.73
N ALA A 213 -10.17 -33.13 -0.84
CA ALA A 213 -9.07 -34.04 -0.56
C ALA A 213 -9.57 -35.38 0.02
N TRP A 214 -10.59 -35.35 0.89
CA TRP A 214 -11.23 -36.57 1.39
C TRP A 214 -11.92 -37.35 0.26
N MET A 215 -12.70 -36.67 -0.60
CA MET A 215 -13.38 -37.30 -1.73
C MET A 215 -12.40 -37.91 -2.74
N LEU A 216 -11.30 -37.22 -3.05
CA LEU A 216 -10.30 -37.69 -4.00
C LEU A 216 -9.53 -38.89 -3.43
N LYS A 217 -9.19 -38.86 -2.14
CA LYS A 217 -8.58 -39.99 -1.44
C LYS A 217 -9.53 -41.18 -1.31
N ALA A 218 -10.82 -40.95 -1.06
CA ALA A 218 -11.82 -42.00 -1.06
C ALA A 218 -11.99 -42.64 -2.45
N LEU A 219 -11.73 -41.92 -3.54
CA LEU A 219 -11.82 -42.44 -4.90
C LEU A 219 -10.56 -43.24 -5.30
N TYR A 220 -9.35 -42.77 -4.95
CA TYR A 220 -8.07 -43.38 -5.35
C TYR A 220 -7.38 -44.22 -4.28
N ASP A 221 -7.85 -44.20 -3.03
CA ASP A 221 -7.32 -44.99 -1.91
C ASP A 221 -8.48 -45.39 -0.97
N THR A 222 -9.48 -46.07 -1.54
CA THR A 222 -10.69 -46.57 -0.84
C THR A 222 -10.40 -47.38 0.43
N LYS A 223 -9.17 -47.89 0.60
CA LYS A 223 -8.74 -48.74 1.72
C LYS A 223 -7.62 -48.14 2.58
N ASN A 224 -7.24 -46.88 2.34
CA ASN A 224 -6.26 -46.12 3.12
C ASN A 224 -4.89 -46.84 3.25
N ARG A 225 -4.41 -47.44 2.16
CA ARG A 225 -3.17 -48.25 2.10
C ARG A 225 -1.96 -47.48 1.56
N GLY A 226 -2.13 -46.24 1.09
CA GLY A 226 -1.03 -45.39 0.64
C GLY A 226 -0.38 -45.82 -0.68
N THR A 227 -1.04 -46.66 -1.48
CA THR A 227 -0.60 -47.12 -2.80
C THR A 227 -1.65 -46.76 -3.84
N ASP A 228 -1.22 -46.08 -4.89
CA ASP A 228 -2.02 -45.58 -6.01
C ASP A 228 -2.88 -46.68 -6.66
N VAL A 229 -4.17 -46.38 -6.89
CA VAL A 229 -5.12 -47.26 -7.58
C VAL A 229 -4.81 -47.45 -9.07
N TYR A 230 -3.93 -46.63 -9.65
CA TYR A 230 -3.45 -46.85 -11.03
C TYR A 230 -2.23 -47.76 -11.16
N ASP A 231 -1.57 -48.12 -10.05
CA ASP A 231 -0.34 -48.92 -10.10
C ASP A 231 -0.60 -50.43 -9.96
N TYR A 232 -1.88 -50.84 -9.89
CA TYR A 232 -2.27 -52.24 -9.73
C TYR A 232 -3.60 -52.58 -10.41
N ALA A 233 -3.96 -51.85 -11.47
CA ALA A 233 -4.99 -52.27 -12.41
C ALA A 233 -4.40 -53.23 -13.45
N ASP A 234 -3.83 -54.33 -12.93
CA ASP A 234 -3.78 -55.64 -13.57
C ASP A 234 -4.85 -56.46 -12.80
N ASP A 235 -5.87 -57.04 -13.46
CA ASP A 235 -5.83 -58.49 -13.70
C ASP A 235 -6.70 -58.88 -14.91
N THR A 236 -6.24 -58.53 -16.11
CA THR A 236 -6.29 -59.48 -17.23
C THR A 236 -4.86 -59.84 -17.58
N ALA A 237 -4.16 -60.39 -16.59
CA ALA A 237 -2.89 -61.06 -16.73
C ALA A 237 -3.09 -62.39 -17.49
N GLU A 238 -3.24 -62.29 -18.81
CA GLU A 238 -3.02 -63.42 -19.73
C GLU A 238 -2.62 -62.99 -21.17
N THR A 239 -2.56 -61.69 -21.48
CA THR A 239 -2.32 -61.24 -22.88
C THR A 239 -1.11 -60.34 -23.11
N HIS A 240 -0.23 -60.09 -22.14
CA HIS A 240 1.03 -59.37 -22.39
C HIS A 240 2.29 -60.22 -22.24
N ALA A 241 2.16 -61.54 -22.40
CA ALA A 241 3.31 -62.43 -22.44
C ALA A 241 4.10 -62.42 -23.76
N ASN A 242 3.78 -61.56 -24.76
CA ASN A 242 4.45 -61.70 -26.07
C ASN A 242 4.48 -60.44 -26.97
N ALA A 243 4.88 -59.26 -26.47
CA ALA A 243 5.25 -58.12 -27.34
C ALA A 243 6.09 -57.04 -26.63
N VAL A 244 6.82 -57.41 -25.59
CA VAL A 244 7.59 -56.45 -24.78
C VAL A 244 8.91 -56.17 -25.47
N ALA A 245 9.12 -54.92 -25.83
CA ALA A 245 10.39 -54.39 -26.31
C ALA A 245 11.54 -54.82 -25.38
N ALA A 246 12.38 -55.75 -25.83
CA ALA A 246 13.45 -56.31 -25.01
C ALA A 246 14.80 -55.70 -25.38
N LYS A 247 15.67 -55.53 -24.38
CA LYS A 247 17.03 -55.02 -24.59
C LYS A 247 17.96 -56.17 -24.95
N TYR A 248 18.68 -56.02 -26.06
CA TYR A 248 19.71 -56.93 -26.54
C TYR A 248 21.03 -56.20 -26.70
N GLU A 249 22.14 -56.90 -26.51
CA GLU A 249 23.49 -56.37 -26.72
C GLU A 249 24.30 -57.26 -27.67
N ALA A 250 25.21 -56.66 -28.43
CA ALA A 250 26.23 -57.39 -29.19
C ALA A 250 27.52 -56.59 -29.29
N LYS A 251 28.64 -57.32 -29.41
CA LYS A 251 29.96 -56.74 -29.59
C LYS A 251 30.32 -56.66 -31.07
N LEU A 252 30.56 -55.44 -31.57
CA LEU A 252 31.12 -55.17 -32.89
C LEU A 252 32.65 -55.09 -32.79
N SER A 253 33.34 -56.07 -33.39
CA SER A 253 34.81 -56.19 -33.33
C SER A 253 35.50 -55.48 -34.49
N LEU A 254 36.70 -54.94 -34.27
CA LEU A 254 37.42 -54.15 -35.27
C LEU A 254 37.88 -54.98 -36.48
N ASP A 255 38.18 -56.26 -36.25
CA ASP A 255 38.67 -57.20 -37.27
C ASP A 255 37.56 -57.98 -37.97
N GLY A 256 36.31 -57.85 -37.53
CA GLY A 256 35.19 -58.61 -38.09
C GLY A 256 34.45 -57.89 -39.24
N TRP A 257 34.94 -56.75 -39.72
CA TRP A 257 34.35 -56.03 -40.84
C TRP A 257 34.81 -56.62 -42.18
N VAL A 258 33.87 -57.10 -42.98
CA VAL A 258 34.11 -57.66 -44.31
C VAL A 258 33.50 -56.78 -45.39
N ALA A 259 33.90 -56.96 -46.66
CA ALA A 259 33.31 -56.21 -47.76
C ALA A 259 31.80 -56.46 -47.88
N SER A 260 31.02 -55.39 -48.03
CA SER A 260 29.56 -55.44 -48.19
C SER A 260 29.16 -56.03 -49.56
N THR A 261 27.86 -56.31 -49.75
CA THR A 261 27.33 -56.82 -51.02
C THR A 261 27.52 -55.80 -52.14
N SER A 262 27.55 -56.26 -53.41
CA SER A 262 27.73 -55.37 -54.57
C SER A 262 26.68 -54.25 -54.64
N GLU A 263 25.47 -54.51 -54.14
CA GLU A 263 24.38 -53.53 -54.01
C GLU A 263 24.60 -52.54 -52.86
N GLY A 264 25.14 -53.00 -51.72
CA GLY A 264 25.51 -52.12 -50.60
C GLY A 264 26.65 -51.16 -50.96
N GLN A 265 27.64 -51.66 -51.72
CA GLN A 265 28.77 -50.86 -52.19
C GLN A 265 28.34 -49.77 -53.18
N ALA A 266 27.37 -50.05 -54.06
CA ALA A 266 26.81 -49.06 -54.99
C ALA A 266 26.10 -47.90 -54.26
N ASN A 267 25.56 -48.15 -53.06
CA ASN A 267 24.91 -47.17 -52.21
C ASN A 267 25.86 -46.52 -51.17
N GLY A 268 27.17 -46.78 -51.28
CA GLY A 268 28.21 -46.19 -50.43
C GLY A 268 28.48 -46.93 -49.11
N TYR A 269 27.82 -48.05 -48.82
CA TYR A 269 28.09 -48.90 -47.65
C TYR A 269 29.11 -49.97 -48.02
N THR A 270 30.39 -49.71 -47.73
CA THR A 270 31.51 -50.51 -48.21
C THR A 270 31.79 -51.75 -47.34
N LEU A 271 31.43 -51.69 -46.06
CA LEU A 271 31.74 -52.72 -45.06
C LEU A 271 30.48 -53.25 -44.37
N ALA A 272 30.50 -54.52 -44.00
CA ALA A 272 29.44 -55.23 -43.29
C ALA A 272 30.02 -56.09 -42.16
N GLN A 273 29.29 -56.19 -41.05
CA GLN A 273 29.61 -57.09 -39.95
C GLN A 273 28.33 -57.76 -39.45
N GLU A 274 28.39 -59.07 -39.21
CA GLU A 274 27.31 -59.87 -38.64
C GLU A 274 27.69 -60.33 -37.25
N VAL A 275 26.82 -60.08 -36.26
CA VAL A 275 27.05 -60.42 -34.86
C VAL A 275 25.83 -61.08 -34.24
N ALA A 276 26.07 -61.98 -33.28
CA ALA A 276 25.01 -62.62 -32.50
C ALA A 276 24.60 -61.71 -31.32
N LEU A 277 23.29 -61.61 -31.09
CA LEU A 277 22.72 -60.84 -30.00
C LEU A 277 22.67 -61.67 -28.72
N THR A 278 22.94 -61.01 -27.59
CA THR A 278 22.72 -61.54 -26.24
C THR A 278 21.57 -60.77 -25.60
N ALA A 279 20.58 -61.49 -25.06
CA ALA A 279 19.46 -60.87 -24.36
C ALA A 279 19.91 -60.35 -22.99
N VAL A 280 19.73 -59.05 -22.76
CA VAL A 280 19.95 -58.43 -21.44
C VAL A 280 18.71 -58.58 -20.56
N THR A 281 17.53 -58.60 -21.18
CA THR A 281 16.25 -58.80 -20.49
C THR A 281 15.99 -60.30 -20.26
N PRO A 282 15.77 -60.76 -19.01
CA PRO A 282 15.46 -62.16 -18.74
C PRO A 282 14.18 -62.62 -19.44
N GLY A 283 14.23 -63.77 -20.13
CA GLY A 283 13.09 -64.34 -20.83
C GLY A 283 12.78 -63.72 -22.19
N ALA A 284 13.69 -62.91 -22.75
CA ALA A 284 13.48 -62.30 -24.06
C ALA A 284 13.43 -63.35 -25.19
N PRO A 285 12.53 -63.18 -26.18
CA PRO A 285 12.40 -64.05 -27.34
C PRO A 285 13.65 -64.00 -28.25
N THR A 286 13.83 -65.02 -29.10
CA THR A 286 14.93 -65.01 -30.08
C THR A 286 14.59 -64.07 -31.24
N VAL A 287 15.54 -63.19 -31.61
CA VAL A 287 15.39 -62.26 -32.74
C VAL A 287 15.33 -63.01 -34.07
N THR A 288 14.32 -62.70 -34.87
CA THR A 288 14.06 -63.22 -36.22
C THR A 288 14.32 -62.15 -37.29
N GLU A 289 14.33 -62.53 -38.57
CA GLU A 289 14.52 -61.57 -39.68
C GLU A 289 13.49 -60.42 -39.66
N ASP A 290 12.24 -60.70 -39.29
CA ASP A 290 11.12 -59.74 -39.23
C ASP A 290 11.10 -58.87 -37.95
N SER A 291 12.14 -58.92 -37.11
CA SER A 291 12.16 -58.14 -35.87
C SER A 291 12.37 -56.63 -36.11
N GLU A 292 11.64 -55.80 -35.39
CA GLU A 292 11.69 -54.34 -35.53
C GLU A 292 12.59 -53.68 -34.46
N PHE A 293 13.46 -52.78 -34.89
CA PHE A 293 14.25 -51.93 -33.99
C PHE A 293 13.43 -50.71 -33.58
N LEU A 294 13.20 -50.56 -32.27
CA LEU A 294 12.42 -49.44 -31.73
C LEU A 294 13.28 -48.22 -31.41
N THR A 295 14.59 -48.41 -31.28
CA THR A 295 15.55 -47.34 -31.01
C THR A 295 16.75 -47.46 -31.93
N GLY A 296 17.43 -46.32 -32.15
CA GLY A 296 18.82 -46.33 -32.60
C GLY A 296 19.71 -47.11 -31.63
N CYS A 297 20.91 -47.45 -32.08
CA CYS A 297 21.84 -48.22 -31.28
C CYS A 297 22.55 -47.32 -30.26
N GLY A 298 22.80 -47.84 -29.05
CA GLY A 298 23.50 -47.12 -27.97
C GLY A 298 24.63 -47.98 -27.38
N TYR A 299 25.38 -47.44 -26.42
CA TYR A 299 26.27 -48.23 -25.56
C TYR A 299 26.13 -47.76 -24.11
N GLU A 300 26.62 -48.56 -23.17
CA GLU A 300 26.70 -48.17 -21.75
C GLU A 300 28.04 -47.46 -21.47
N PRO A 301 28.02 -46.22 -20.93
CA PRO A 301 29.24 -45.45 -20.69
C PRO A 301 30.24 -46.19 -19.79
N THR A 302 31.52 -46.17 -20.16
CA THR A 302 32.59 -46.91 -19.46
C THR A 302 33.15 -46.16 -18.25
N SER A 303 32.65 -44.95 -17.98
CA SER A 303 33.10 -44.01 -16.93
C SER A 303 34.52 -43.45 -17.13
N VAL A 304 35.11 -43.66 -18.32
CA VAL A 304 36.41 -43.13 -18.72
C VAL A 304 36.21 -42.21 -19.93
N ALA A 305 36.27 -40.89 -19.71
CA ALA A 305 35.89 -39.88 -20.71
C ALA A 305 36.61 -40.02 -22.07
N ALA A 306 37.93 -40.30 -22.06
CA ALA A 306 38.70 -40.47 -23.30
C ALA A 306 38.33 -41.75 -24.07
N THR A 307 37.80 -42.77 -23.38
CA THR A 307 37.30 -43.98 -24.02
C THR A 307 35.88 -43.77 -24.54
N ASP A 308 35.02 -43.10 -23.77
CA ASP A 308 33.66 -42.77 -24.17
C ASP A 308 33.63 -41.82 -25.39
N GLU A 309 34.56 -40.87 -25.51
CA GLU A 309 34.69 -40.00 -26.70
C GLU A 309 34.99 -40.80 -27.99
N ILE A 310 35.88 -41.80 -27.90
CA ILE A 310 36.17 -42.70 -29.03
C ILE A 310 34.96 -43.59 -29.35
N LEU A 311 34.24 -44.06 -28.32
CA LEU A 311 33.05 -44.91 -28.49
C LEU A 311 31.86 -44.12 -29.07
N ASP A 312 31.72 -42.84 -28.74
CA ASP A 312 30.72 -41.94 -29.34
C ASP A 312 30.96 -41.74 -30.84
N GLU A 313 32.22 -41.55 -31.26
CA GLU A 313 32.59 -41.48 -32.69
C GLU A 313 32.29 -42.79 -33.41
N VAL A 314 32.64 -43.93 -32.81
CA VAL A 314 32.33 -45.27 -33.35
C VAL A 314 30.83 -45.50 -33.44
N LEU A 315 30.06 -45.12 -32.41
CA LEU A 315 28.60 -45.25 -32.39
C LEU A 315 27.95 -44.38 -33.46
N ALA A 316 28.47 -43.17 -33.71
CA ALA A 316 27.98 -42.29 -34.78
C ALA A 316 28.17 -42.93 -36.17
N ILE A 317 29.30 -43.59 -36.43
CA ILE A 317 29.55 -44.34 -37.67
C ILE A 317 28.55 -45.50 -37.82
N VAL A 318 28.28 -46.23 -36.72
CA VAL A 318 27.34 -47.37 -36.72
C VAL A 318 25.89 -46.92 -36.90
N ASN A 319 25.45 -45.85 -36.24
CA ASN A 319 24.11 -45.27 -36.39
C ASN A 319 23.88 -44.60 -37.75
N ALA A 320 24.93 -44.07 -38.38
CA ALA A 320 24.87 -43.59 -39.77
C ALA A 320 24.81 -44.74 -40.80
N GLY A 321 25.11 -45.97 -40.35
CA GLY A 321 24.94 -47.20 -41.09
C GLY A 321 23.49 -47.69 -41.13
N VAL A 322 23.29 -48.90 -41.66
CA VAL A 322 22.00 -49.61 -41.61
C VAL A 322 22.20 -50.91 -40.87
N THR A 323 21.45 -51.13 -39.80
CA THR A 323 21.41 -52.40 -39.07
C THR A 323 20.10 -53.12 -39.35
N ARG A 324 20.18 -54.41 -39.67
CA ARG A 324 19.01 -55.27 -39.92
C ARG A 324 19.11 -56.53 -39.07
N SER A 325 17.98 -57.02 -38.62
CA SER A 325 17.85 -58.31 -37.95
C SER A 325 18.00 -59.44 -38.97
N LEU A 326 18.57 -60.55 -38.51
CA LEU A 326 18.69 -61.80 -39.25
C LEU A 326 18.13 -62.93 -38.39
N ASP A 327 17.68 -63.99 -39.06
CA ASP A 327 17.20 -65.18 -38.37
C ASP A 327 18.30 -65.84 -37.52
N GLY A 328 17.88 -66.50 -36.43
CA GLY A 328 18.79 -67.15 -35.48
C GLY A 328 19.48 -66.20 -34.49
N GLY A 329 18.85 -65.06 -34.16
CA GLY A 329 19.31 -64.16 -33.10
C GLY A 329 20.51 -63.30 -33.48
N LYS A 330 20.63 -62.92 -34.76
CA LYS A 330 21.77 -62.16 -35.28
C LYS A 330 21.34 -60.81 -35.84
N VAL A 331 22.29 -59.90 -35.92
CA VAL A 331 22.12 -58.62 -36.64
C VAL A 331 23.25 -58.43 -37.62
N ARG A 332 22.92 -57.80 -38.75
CA ARG A 332 23.88 -57.36 -39.75
C ARG A 332 23.90 -55.85 -39.80
N THR A 333 25.06 -55.27 -39.55
CA THR A 333 25.31 -53.84 -39.64
C THR A 333 26.17 -53.54 -40.85
N VAL A 334 25.75 -52.60 -41.69
CA VAL A 334 26.52 -52.10 -42.83
C VAL A 334 26.88 -50.62 -42.63
N VAL A 335 28.15 -50.27 -42.89
CA VAL A 335 28.70 -48.93 -42.63
C VAL A 335 29.47 -48.43 -43.86
N LYS A 336 29.63 -47.10 -43.96
CA LYS A 336 30.34 -46.45 -45.07
C LYS A 336 31.86 -46.44 -44.88
N GLU A 337 32.29 -46.29 -43.63
CA GLU A 337 33.70 -46.20 -43.23
C GLU A 337 33.98 -47.17 -42.07
N LYS A 338 35.23 -47.63 -41.94
CA LYS A 338 35.61 -48.60 -40.90
C LYS A 338 35.70 -47.88 -39.53
N PRO A 339 35.03 -48.39 -38.48
CA PRO A 339 35.18 -47.85 -37.13
C PRO A 339 36.63 -47.93 -36.62
N SER A 340 37.01 -47.01 -35.73
CA SER A 340 38.36 -46.90 -35.16
C SER A 340 38.62 -47.81 -33.95
N ALA A 341 37.57 -48.34 -33.30
CA ALA A 341 37.64 -49.21 -32.13
C ALA A 341 36.49 -50.24 -32.08
N GLU A 342 36.59 -51.23 -31.18
CA GLU A 342 35.51 -52.18 -30.88
C GLU A 342 34.49 -51.56 -29.92
N ILE A 343 33.20 -51.88 -30.07
CA ILE A 343 32.12 -51.36 -29.22
C ILE A 343 31.11 -52.46 -28.87
N VAL A 344 30.58 -52.43 -27.65
CA VAL A 344 29.41 -53.24 -27.26
C VAL A 344 28.19 -52.34 -27.37
N VAL A 345 27.29 -52.72 -28.26
CA VAL A 345 26.14 -51.91 -28.64
C VAL A 345 24.87 -52.57 -28.14
N ASN A 346 23.93 -51.76 -27.64
CA ASN A 346 22.62 -52.22 -27.21
C ASN A 346 21.49 -51.69 -28.11
N TRP A 347 20.50 -52.55 -28.32
CA TRP A 347 19.27 -52.24 -29.06
C TRP A 347 18.06 -52.62 -28.25
N VAL A 348 16.97 -51.88 -28.47
CA VAL A 348 15.63 -52.28 -28.02
C VAL A 348 14.90 -52.85 -29.24
N ILE A 349 14.66 -54.15 -29.23
CA ILE A 349 14.10 -54.88 -30.36
C ILE A 349 12.75 -55.47 -29.95
N ARG A 350 11.75 -55.29 -30.82
CA ARG A 350 10.48 -56.01 -30.75
C ARG A 350 10.52 -57.15 -31.76
N THR A 351 10.47 -58.37 -31.28
CA THR A 351 10.32 -59.55 -32.14
C THR A 351 8.83 -59.74 -32.41
N GLU A 352 8.43 -59.86 -33.68
CA GLU A 352 7.04 -60.26 -33.96
C GLU A 352 6.76 -61.65 -33.41
N VAL A 353 5.59 -61.82 -32.81
CA VAL A 353 5.09 -63.13 -32.43
C VAL A 353 4.83 -63.89 -33.72
N SER A 354 5.51 -65.01 -33.93
CA SER A 354 5.11 -65.96 -34.98
C SER A 354 3.61 -66.20 -34.82
N SER A 355 2.82 -65.76 -35.80
CA SER A 355 1.41 -66.09 -35.89
C SER A 355 1.29 -67.57 -36.31
N ASN A 356 1.67 -68.46 -35.40
CA ASN A 356 1.46 -69.89 -35.57
C ASN A 356 0.03 -70.20 -35.11
N GLY A 357 -0.84 -70.27 -36.12
CA GLY A 357 -1.84 -71.32 -36.38
C GLY A 357 -2.58 -71.93 -35.20
#